data_AF-A0A645IXD8-F1
#
_entry.id   AF-A0A645IXD8-F1
#
_cell.length_a   1.000
_cell.length_b   1.000
_cell.length_c   1.000
_cell.angle_alpha   90.00
_cell.angle_beta   90.00
_cell.angle_gamma   90.00
#
_symmetry.space_group_name_H-M   'P 1'
#
loop_
_entity.id
_entity.type
_entity.pdbx_description
1 polymer ?
#
loop_
_entity_poly.entity_id
_entity_poly.type
_entity_poly.pdbx_seq_one_letter_code
_entity_poly.pdbx_strand_id
1 'polypeptide(L)' 'MFVETARAAGLPMSMFAISIIAATRLTGSIYPTSNMAGQLGIARCTNTRAVLEANWISAATVLAFIVIWSFLGVMILA' A
#
# COMPACT_ATOMS: atom_id res chain seq x y z
N MET A 1 11.34 -13.69 -5.84
CA MET A 1 10.67 -14.82 -5.14
C MET A 1 9.19 -14.93 -5.53
N PHE A 2 8.37 -13.88 -5.43
CA PHE A 2 6.92 -13.98 -5.69
C PHE A 2 6.47 -13.88 -7.16
N VAL A 3 7.31 -13.35 -8.06
CA VAL A 3 6.98 -13.17 -9.49
C VAL A 3 6.68 -14.50 -10.18
N GLU A 4 7.53 -15.52 -9.97
CA GLU A 4 7.33 -16.84 -10.60
C GLU A 4 6.08 -17.55 -10.07
N THR A 5 5.75 -17.35 -8.79
CA THR A 5 4.50 -17.85 -8.20
C THR A 5 3.28 -17.19 -8.82
N ALA A 6 3.31 -15.86 -9.01
CA ALA A 6 2.22 -15.13 -9.66
C ALA A 6 2.01 -15.59 -11.11
N ARG A 7 3.11 -15.80 -11.85
CA ARG A 7 3.08 -16.34 -13.21
C ARG A 7 2.52 -17.76 -13.25
N ALA A 8 2.94 -18.64 -12.34
CA ALA A 8 2.43 -20.02 -12.25
C ALA A 8 0.94 -20.07 -11.88
N ALA A 9 0.43 -19.09 -11.12
CA ALA A 9 -0.99 -18.95 -10.80
C ALA A 9 -1.82 -18.35 -11.96
N GLY A 10 -1.20 -18.03 -13.10
CA GLY A 10 -1.88 -17.44 -14.26
C GLY A 10 -2.32 -16.00 -14.05
N LEU A 11 -1.76 -15.28 -13.07
CA LEU A 11 -2.14 -13.89 -12.80
C LEU A 11 -1.56 -12.94 -13.86
N PRO A 12 -2.34 -11.98 -14.37
CA PRO A 12 -1.81 -10.89 -15.17
C PRO A 12 -0.71 -10.14 -14.41
N MET A 13 0.48 -9.99 -15.02
CA MET A 13 1.61 -9.35 -14.34
C MET A 13 1.35 -7.88 -14.00
N SER A 14 0.47 -7.21 -14.75
CA SER A 14 -0.05 -5.88 -14.42
C SER A 14 -0.83 -5.87 -13.11
N MET A 15 -1.71 -6.86 -12.90
CA MET A 15 -2.44 -7.04 -11.64
C MET A 15 -1.47 -7.24 -10.47
N PHE A 16 -0.45 -8.08 -10.65
CA PHE A 16 0.57 -8.33 -9.64
C PHE A 16 1.40 -7.08 -9.31
N ALA A 17 1.80 -6.31 -10.33
CA ALA A 17 2.53 -5.06 -10.15
C ALA A 17 1.71 -4.03 -9.35
N ILE A 18 0.42 -3.87 -9.68
CA ILE A 18 -0.49 -2.98 -8.96
C ILE A 18 -0.60 -3.38 -7.49
N SER A 19 -0.74 -4.69 -7.21
CA SER A 19 -0.82 -5.21 -5.83
C SER A 19 0.44 -4.91 -5.02
N ILE A 20 1.63 -5.08 -5.60
CA ILE A 20 2.89 -4.77 -4.90
C ILE A 20 3.00 -3.26 -4.65
N ILE A 21 2.67 -2.42 -5.64
CA ILE A 21 2.72 -0.96 -5.48
C ILE A 21 1.77 -0.52 -4.37
N ALA A 22 0.54 -1.04 -4.35
CA ALA A 22 -0.41 -0.76 -3.27
C ALA A 22 0.14 -1.19 -1.89
N ALA A 23 0.74 -2.38 -1.78
CA ALA A 23 1.33 -2.87 -0.55
C ALA A 23 2.48 -1.98 -0.02
N THR A 24 3.29 -1.37 -0.90
CA THR A 24 4.33 -0.43 -0.47
C THR A 24 3.77 0.85 0.15
N ARG A 25 2.57 1.27 -0.26
CA ARG A 25 1.87 2.41 0.34
C ARG A 25 1.27 2.05 1.68
N LEU A 26 0.74 0.84 1.81
CA LEU A 26 0.22 0.33 3.09
C LEU A 26 1.31 0.39 4.18
N THR A 27 2.47 -0.22 3.93
CA THR A 27 3.56 -0.25 4.92
C THR A 27 4.22 1.11 5.09
N GLY A 28 4.31 1.91 4.03
CA GLY A 28 4.83 3.28 4.09
C GLY A 28 3.98 4.24 4.94
N SER A 29 2.68 3.97 5.07
CA SER A 29 1.77 4.73 5.95
C SER A 29 1.82 4.23 7.40
N ILE A 30 1.89 2.91 7.63
CA ILE A 30 1.84 2.33 8.99
C ILE A 30 3.15 2.57 9.75
N TYR A 31 4.30 2.48 9.07
CA TYR A 31 5.60 2.60 9.73
C TYR A 31 6.15 4.04 9.63
N PRO A 32 6.83 4.53 10.69
CA PRO A 32 7.55 5.78 10.62
C PRO A 32 8.69 5.64 9.60
N THR A 33 8.54 6.27 8.44
CA THR A 33 9.54 6.30 7.37
C THR A 33 10.23 7.65 7.30
N SER A 34 11.35 7.73 6.56
CA SER A 34 12.04 8.99 6.27
C SER A 34 11.14 10.03 5.61
N ASN A 35 10.18 9.60 4.79
CA ASN A 35 9.19 10.49 4.17
C ASN A 35 8.30 11.15 5.23
N MET A 36 7.76 10.38 6.18
CA MET A 36 6.96 10.92 7.28
C MET A 36 7.78 11.89 8.15
N ALA A 37 9.01 11.51 8.50
CA ALA A 37 9.89 12.36 9.31
C ALA A 37 10.23 13.69 8.61
N GLY A 38 10.52 13.64 7.30
CA GLY A 38 10.77 14.85 6.50
C GLY A 38 9.57 15.79 6.46
N GLN A 39 8.38 15.24 6.23
CA GLN A 39 7.13 16.01 6.22
C GLN A 39 6.82 16.65 7.58
N LEU A 40 7.01 15.90 8.68
CA LEU A 40 6.86 16.42 10.04
C LEU A 40 7.82 17.59 10.32
N GLY A 41 9.09 17.46 9.90
CA GLY A 41 10.10 18.50 10.06
C GLY A 41 9.76 19.78 9.31
N ILE A 42 9.30 19.66 8.05
CA ILE A 42 8.85 20.80 7.24
C ILE A 42 7.64 21.48 7.89
N ALA A 43 6.67 20.69 8.34
CA ALA A 43 5.47 21.20 9.00
C ALA A 43 5.73 21.70 10.43
N ARG A 44 6.94 21.54 10.98
CA ARG A 44 7.29 21.76 12.39
C ARG A 44 6.30 21.08 13.35
N CYS A 45 5.78 19.92 12.96
CA CYS A 45 4.78 19.19 13.71
C CYS A 45 5.47 18.31 14.77
N THR A 46 5.14 18.53 16.03
CA THR A 46 5.66 17.73 17.16
C THR A 46 4.72 16.59 17.55
N ASN A 47 3.46 16.64 17.11
CA ASN A 47 2.45 15.62 17.42
C ASN A 47 2.52 14.44 16.45
N THR A 48 3.59 13.65 16.57
CA THR A 48 3.82 12.45 15.75
C THR A 48 2.71 11.41 15.95
N ARG A 49 2.13 11.32 17.14
CA ARG A 49 1.08 10.35 17.46
C ARG A 49 -0.17 10.58 16.62
N ALA A 50 -0.67 11.81 16.55
CA ALA A 50 -1.86 12.12 15.75
C ALA A 50 -1.64 11.85 14.25
N VAL A 51 -0.43 12.07 13.75
CA VAL A 51 -0.06 11.75 12.37
C VAL A 51 -0.06 10.24 12.13
N LEU A 52 0.45 9.44 13.07
CA LEU A 52 0.38 7.98 12.97
C LEU A 52 -1.07 7.47 13.00
N GLU A 53 -1.91 8.00 13.90
CA GLU A 53 -3.33 7.64 13.98
C GLU A 53 -4.07 7.98 12.67
N ALA A 54 -3.80 9.14 12.07
CA ALA A 54 -4.35 9.51 10.77
C ALA A 54 -3.83 8.60 9.64
N ASN A 55 -2.56 8.21 9.68
CA ASN A 55 -1.99 7.29 8.69
C ASN A 55 -2.63 5.89 8.75
N TRP A 56 -3.12 5.44 9.90
CA TRP A 56 -3.88 4.19 10.02
C TRP A 56 -5.19 4.23 9.22
N ILE A 57 -5.83 5.40 9.10
CA ILE A 57 -7.02 5.57 8.26
C ILE A 57 -6.64 5.38 6.79
N SER A 58 -5.53 5.99 6.35
CA SER A 58 -5.00 5.80 4.99
C SER A 58 -4.65 4.33 4.72
N ALA A 59 -4.04 3.65 5.69
CA ALA A 59 -3.70 2.24 5.60
C ALA A 59 -4.96 1.36 5.42
N ALA A 60 -6.02 1.63 6.18
CA ALA A 60 -7.29 0.91 6.04
C ALA A 60 -7.90 1.05 4.64
N THR A 61 -7.82 2.24 4.02
CA THR A 61 -8.28 2.45 2.64
C THR A 61 -7.49 1.61 1.63
N VAL A 62 -6.16 1.56 1.76
CA VAL A 62 -5.32 0.74 0.88
C VAL A 62 -5.59 -0.74 1.06
N LEU A 63 -5.81 -1.19 2.30
CA LEU A 63 -6.16 -2.58 2.58
C LEU A 63 -7.50 -2.96 1.94
N ALA A 64 -8.52 -2.11 2.07
CA ALA A 64 -9.81 -2.30 1.40
C ALA A 64 -9.65 -2.39 -0.13
N PHE A 65 -8.83 -1.51 -0.72
CA PHE A 65 -8.52 -1.57 -2.14
C PHE A 65 -7.89 -2.91 -2.54
N ILE A 66 -6.90 -3.42 -1.81
CA ILE A 66 -6.22 -4.69 -2.14
C ILE A 66 -7.21 -5.86 -2.11
N VAL A 67 -8.10 -5.91 -1.11
CA VAL A 67 -9.14 -6.95 -1.00
C VAL A 67 -10.11 -6.87 -2.18
N ILE A 68 -10.56 -5.69 -2.56
CA ILE A 68 -11.45 -5.53 -3.73
C ILE A 68 -10.71 -5.90 -5.02
N TRP A 69 -9.46 -5.47 -5.15
CA TRP A 69 -8.61 -5.70 -6.32
C TRP A 69 -8.31 -7.18 -6.54
N SER A 70 -8.23 -8.00 -5.49
CA SER A 70 -8.01 -9.44 -5.66
C SER A 70 -9.13 -10.13 -6.45
N PHE A 71 -10.34 -9.56 -6.46
CA PHE A 71 -11.46 -10.08 -7.25
C PHE A 71 -11.62 -9.33 -8.58
N LEU A 72 -11.67 -7.99 -8.53
CA LEU A 72 -11.89 -7.17 -9.73
C LEU A 72 -10.70 -7.20 -10.70
N GLY A 73 -9.48 -7.26 -10.20
CA GLY A 73 -8.27 -7.27 -11.02
C GLY A 73 -8.22 -8.48 -11.95
N VAL A 74 -8.69 -9.64 -11.48
CA VAL A 74 -8.82 -10.84 -12.32
C VAL A 74 -9.91 -10.61 -13.37
N MET A 75 -11.07 -10.09 -12.98
CA MET A 75 -12.20 -9.87 -13.90
C MET A 75 -11.90 -8.85 -15.02
N ILE A 76 -11.08 -7.85 -14.74
CA ILE A 76 -10.81 -6.74 -15.68
C ILE A 76 -9.59 -7.05 -16.58
N LEU A 77 -8.61 -7.79 -16.06
CA LEU A 77 -7.30 -7.97 -16.72
C LEU A 77 -7.03 -9.40 -17.21
N ALA A 78 -7.90 -10.36 -16.91
CA ALA A 78 -7.87 -11.71 -17.51
C ALA A 78 -8.60 -11.70 -18.85
#